data_AF-A0A2N2BM15-F1
#
_entry.id   AF-A0A2N2BM15-F1
#
_cell.length_a   1.000
_cell.length_b   1.000
_cell.length_c   1.000
_cell.angle_alpha   90.00
_cell.angle_beta   90.00
_cell.angle_gamma   90.00
#
_symmetry.space_group_name_H-M   'P 1'
#
loop_
_entity.id
_entity.type
_entity.pdbx_description
1 polymer ?
#
loop_
_entity_poly.entity_id
_entity_poly.type
_entity_poly.pdbx_seq_one_letter_code
_entity_poly.pdbx_strand_id
1 'polypeptide(L)'
;AEHSEAVTQLAAGQATIAMIPEPFVTTITSKKANIKVAVDMSKAWEEASNGSQLQMTAVVVNKDWAEANPKVLEQFMEAYEASINAVNDNPAEGAKNIVAAGIMTDATLAEKAIPNCNIVFIPVKDAQESLNEYYTILAGFEPKAVGGKVPGEDFYVLGK
;
A
#
# COMPACT_ATOMS: atom_id res chain seq x y z
N ALA A 1 1.52 -10.45 16.33
CA ALA A 1 1.74 -9.12 16.92
C ALA A 1 1.17 -8.11 15.95
N GLU A 2 0.31 -7.21 16.42
CA GLU A 2 -0.17 -6.09 15.63
C GLU A 2 0.98 -5.09 15.38
N HIS A 3 0.91 -4.29 14.32
CA HIS A 3 1.98 -3.33 14.00
C HIS A 3 2.24 -2.34 15.15
N SER A 4 1.19 -1.92 15.86
CA SER A 4 1.31 -1.06 17.05
C SER A 4 2.07 -1.74 18.20
N GLU A 5 1.84 -3.03 18.41
CA GLU A 5 2.54 -3.83 19.42
C GLU A 5 4.04 -3.95 19.08
N ALA A 6 4.36 -4.25 17.81
CA ALA A 6 5.73 -4.33 17.34
C ALA A 6 6.49 -3.00 17.54
N VAL A 7 5.84 -1.87 17.26
CA VAL A 7 6.37 -0.53 17.53
C VAL A 7 6.65 -0.33 19.03
N THR A 8 5.73 -0.73 19.90
CA THR A 8 5.90 -0.61 21.36
C THR A 8 7.07 -1.47 21.85
N GLN A 9 7.16 -2.73 21.43
CA GLN A 9 8.26 -3.62 21.84
C GLN A 9 9.62 -3.10 21.35
N LEU A 10 9.69 -2.59 20.12
CA LEU A 10 10.91 -1.99 19.56
C LEU A 10 11.29 -0.71 20.32
N ALA A 11 10.32 0.16 20.63
CA ALA A 11 10.56 1.40 21.38
C ALA A 11 11.00 1.14 22.84
N ALA A 12 10.55 0.03 23.44
CA ALA A 12 10.91 -0.42 24.78
C ALA A 12 12.24 -1.19 24.82
N GLY A 13 12.85 -1.49 23.66
CA GLY A 13 14.07 -2.31 23.57
C GLY A 13 13.84 -3.80 23.86
N GLN A 14 12.58 -4.24 23.86
CA GLN A 14 12.19 -5.65 24.05
C GLN A 14 12.32 -6.44 22.73
N ALA A 15 12.21 -5.75 21.59
CA ALA A 15 12.56 -6.27 20.28
C ALA A 15 13.77 -5.51 19.72
N THR A 16 14.60 -6.20 18.94
CA THR A 16 15.76 -5.60 18.25
C THR A 16 15.52 -5.42 16.74
N ILE A 17 14.58 -6.17 16.17
CA ILE A 17 14.17 -6.14 14.77
C ILE A 17 12.64 -6.25 14.72
N ALA A 18 12.01 -5.48 13.83
CA ALA A 18 10.58 -5.56 13.56
C ALA A 18 10.29 -5.24 12.09
N MET A 19 9.24 -5.88 11.54
CA MET A 19 8.65 -5.52 10.26
C MET A 19 7.37 -4.72 10.53
N ILE A 20 7.34 -3.46 10.11
CA ILE A 20 6.22 -2.54 10.32
C ILE A 20 6.01 -1.67 9.08
N PRO A 21 4.77 -1.30 8.73
CA PRO A 21 4.47 -0.43 7.60
C PRO A 21 4.61 1.05 7.97
N GLU A 22 4.59 1.92 6.97
CA GLU A 22 4.31 3.34 7.19
C GLU A 22 2.84 3.53 7.64
N PRO A 23 2.53 4.59 8.42
CA PRO A 23 3.39 5.66 8.91
C PRO A 23 4.15 5.32 10.22
N PHE A 24 4.10 4.05 10.69
CA PHE A 24 4.74 3.66 11.95
C PHE A 24 6.26 3.77 11.89
N VAL A 25 6.87 3.43 10.75
CA VAL A 25 8.31 3.60 10.50
C VAL A 25 8.72 5.06 10.68
N THR A 26 8.05 5.99 10.01
CA THR A 26 8.31 7.43 10.14
C THR A 26 8.11 7.92 11.59
N THR A 27 7.06 7.43 12.26
CA THR A 27 6.76 7.82 13.65
C THR A 27 7.86 7.38 14.62
N ILE A 28 8.29 6.11 14.56
CA ILE A 28 9.26 5.59 15.53
C ILE A 28 10.67 6.13 15.27
N THR A 29 11.10 6.22 14.01
CA THR A 29 12.42 6.74 13.64
C THR A 29 12.57 8.23 13.93
N SER A 30 11.46 9.00 13.89
CA SER A 30 11.47 10.42 14.29
C SER A 30 11.59 10.61 15.81
N LYS A 31 11.19 9.62 16.61
CA LYS A 31 11.26 9.67 18.09
C LYS A 31 12.49 8.97 18.69
N LYS A 32 13.11 8.05 17.94
CA LYS A 32 14.19 7.18 18.41
C LYS A 32 15.30 7.10 17.36
N ALA A 33 16.32 7.96 17.49
CA ALA A 33 17.43 8.06 16.54
C ALA A 33 18.30 6.79 16.40
N ASN A 34 18.23 5.88 17.36
CA ASN A 34 18.94 4.59 17.31
C ASN A 34 18.19 3.52 16.50
N ILE A 35 16.95 3.78 16.07
CA ILE A 35 16.17 2.90 15.20
C ILE A 35 16.31 3.40 13.77
N LYS A 36 16.62 2.47 12.85
CA LYS A 36 16.81 2.76 11.43
C LYS A 36 16.10 1.73 10.57
N VAL A 37 15.72 2.13 9.37
CA VAL A 37 15.25 1.20 8.33
C VAL A 37 16.47 0.39 7.85
N ALA A 38 16.42 -0.92 8.05
CA ALA A 38 17.47 -1.84 7.60
C ALA A 38 17.15 -2.45 6.22
N VAL A 39 15.87 -2.72 5.97
CA VAL A 39 15.36 -3.32 4.73
C VAL A 39 14.10 -2.59 4.31
N ASP A 40 14.05 -2.21 3.03
CA ASP A 40 12.83 -1.76 2.35
C ASP A 40 12.19 -2.99 1.70
N MET A 41 10.99 -3.35 2.15
CA MET A 41 10.34 -4.59 1.70
C MET A 41 9.88 -4.52 0.24
N SER A 42 9.56 -3.34 -0.29
CA SER A 42 9.20 -3.19 -1.70
C SER A 42 10.41 -3.48 -2.58
N LYS A 43 11.58 -2.93 -2.22
CA LYS A 43 12.84 -3.20 -2.95
C LYS A 43 13.29 -4.65 -2.80
N ALA A 44 13.26 -5.17 -1.58
CA ALA A 44 13.66 -6.55 -1.32
C ALA A 44 12.77 -7.57 -2.06
N TRP A 45 11.48 -7.26 -2.22
CA TRP A 45 10.57 -8.05 -3.04
C TRP A 45 10.96 -7.97 -4.51
N GLU A 46 11.07 -6.76 -5.08
CA GLU A 46 11.41 -6.53 -6.49
C GLU A 46 12.71 -7.25 -6.90
N GLU A 47 13.74 -7.18 -6.06
CA GLU A 47 15.01 -7.89 -6.24
C GLU A 47 14.86 -9.42 -6.24
N ALA A 48 13.92 -9.95 -5.47
CA ALA A 48 13.68 -11.39 -5.31
C ALA A 48 12.68 -11.97 -6.33
N SER A 49 11.84 -11.14 -6.95
CA SER A 49 10.73 -11.55 -7.81
C SER A 49 10.87 -11.06 -9.24
N ASN A 50 12.08 -11.05 -9.81
CA ASN A 50 12.34 -10.65 -11.21
C ASN A 50 11.75 -9.28 -11.61
N GLY A 51 11.65 -8.33 -10.67
CA GLY A 51 11.04 -7.03 -10.95
C GLY A 51 9.53 -6.94 -10.71
N SER A 52 8.85 -8.02 -10.32
CA SER A 52 7.49 -7.93 -9.79
C SER A 52 7.47 -7.01 -8.57
N GLN A 53 6.42 -6.19 -8.45
CA GLN A 53 6.26 -5.24 -7.37
C GLN A 53 5.51 -5.90 -6.21
N LEU A 54 5.70 -5.39 -5.00
CA LEU A 54 4.97 -5.88 -3.82
C LEU A 54 3.59 -5.22 -3.75
N GLN A 55 2.56 -5.77 -4.42
CA GLN A 55 1.20 -5.21 -4.34
C GLN A 55 0.44 -5.74 -3.11
N MET A 56 0.36 -4.89 -2.09
CA MET A 56 -0.41 -5.20 -0.87
C MET A 56 -1.85 -4.66 -0.90
N THR A 57 -2.17 -3.76 -1.83
CA THR A 57 -3.46 -3.04 -1.88
C THR A 57 -4.04 -3.08 -3.29
N ALA A 58 -5.35 -3.28 -3.39
CA ALA A 58 -6.11 -3.18 -4.64
C ALA A 58 -7.46 -2.51 -4.39
N VAL A 59 -7.97 -1.82 -5.40
CA VAL A 59 -9.37 -1.39 -5.46
C VAL A 59 -10.16 -2.51 -6.13
N VAL A 60 -11.22 -2.98 -5.47
CA VAL A 60 -12.09 -4.04 -5.99
C VAL A 60 -13.50 -3.49 -6.15
N VAL A 61 -14.12 -3.79 -7.28
CA VAL A 61 -15.51 -3.41 -7.58
C VAL A 61 -16.33 -4.65 -7.92
N ASN A 62 -17.61 -4.65 -7.53
CA ASN A 62 -18.52 -5.71 -7.96
C ASN A 62 -18.73 -5.61 -9.49
N LYS A 63 -18.54 -6.74 -10.19
CA LYS A 63 -18.60 -6.81 -11.65
C LYS A 63 -19.93 -6.33 -12.21
N ASP A 64 -21.05 -6.90 -11.76
CA ASP A 64 -22.39 -6.57 -12.26
C ASP A 64 -22.70 -5.08 -12.07
N TRP A 65 -22.29 -4.51 -10.94
CA TRP A 65 -22.44 -3.09 -10.67
C TRP A 65 -21.59 -2.24 -11.62
N ALA A 66 -20.33 -2.60 -11.83
CA ALA A 66 -19.42 -1.85 -12.69
C ALA A 66 -19.85 -1.88 -14.16
N GLU A 67 -20.35 -3.01 -14.64
CA GLU A 67 -20.92 -3.15 -15.99
C GLU A 67 -22.21 -2.33 -16.16
N ALA A 68 -23.04 -2.24 -15.11
CA ALA A 68 -24.25 -1.42 -15.12
C ALA A 68 -23.96 0.09 -14.94
N ASN A 69 -22.81 0.47 -14.37
CA ASN A 69 -22.47 1.86 -14.01
C ASN A 69 -21.11 2.33 -14.56
N PRO A 70 -20.79 2.14 -15.85
CA PRO A 70 -19.44 2.36 -16.38
C PRO A 70 -18.97 3.82 -16.25
N LYS A 71 -19.89 4.79 -16.41
CA LYS A 71 -19.56 6.22 -16.26
C LYS A 71 -19.26 6.62 -14.82
N VAL A 72 -19.96 6.02 -13.85
CA VAL A 72 -19.74 6.30 -12.44
C VAL A 72 -18.39 5.74 -12.01
N LEU A 73 -18.05 4.53 -12.48
CA LEU A 73 -16.74 3.95 -12.26
C LEU A 73 -15.62 4.79 -12.88
N GLU A 74 -15.77 5.24 -14.13
CA GLU A 74 -14.76 6.11 -14.78
C GLU A 74 -14.53 7.39 -13.97
N GLN A 75 -15.61 8.08 -13.57
CA GLN A 75 -15.50 9.30 -12.75
C GLN A 75 -14.87 9.05 -11.38
N PHE A 76 -15.19 7.90 -10.74
CA PHE A 76 -14.56 7.53 -9.48
C PHE A 76 -13.05 7.31 -9.65
N MET A 77 -12.63 6.58 -10.69
CA MET A 77 -11.22 6.28 -10.93
C MET A 77 -10.42 7.55 -11.28
N GLU A 78 -10.98 8.45 -12.08
CA GLU A 78 -10.39 9.77 -12.36
C GLU A 78 -10.22 10.60 -11.08
N ALA A 79 -11.25 10.66 -10.24
CA ALA A 79 -11.19 11.37 -8.95
C ALA A 79 -10.20 10.71 -7.97
N TYR A 80 -10.11 9.38 -7.99
CA TYR A 80 -9.20 8.62 -7.14
C TYR A 80 -7.73 8.86 -7.53
N GLU A 81 -7.40 8.79 -8.82
CA GLU A 81 -6.08 9.14 -9.34
C GLU A 81 -5.73 10.61 -9.04
N ALA A 82 -6.66 11.54 -9.26
CA ALA A 82 -6.46 12.95 -8.94
C ALA A 82 -6.19 13.17 -7.44
N SER A 83 -6.88 12.44 -6.56
CA SER A 83 -6.65 12.50 -5.11
C SER A 83 -5.27 11.97 -4.72
N ILE A 84 -4.79 10.91 -5.37
CA ILE A 84 -3.45 10.36 -5.18
C ILE A 84 -2.39 11.37 -5.62
N ASN A 85 -2.55 11.97 -6.79
CA ASN A 85 -1.63 12.98 -7.28
C ASN A 85 -1.61 14.21 -6.36
N ALA A 86 -2.78 14.67 -5.89
CA ALA A 86 -2.88 15.81 -4.99
C ALA A 86 -2.11 15.62 -3.66
N VAL A 87 -2.15 14.42 -3.05
CA VAL A 87 -1.41 14.15 -1.81
C VAL A 87 0.10 14.06 -2.04
N ASN A 88 0.53 13.54 -3.19
CA ASN A 88 1.95 13.42 -3.53
C ASN A 88 2.57 14.75 -3.98
N ASP A 89 1.82 15.55 -4.76
CA ASP A 89 2.27 16.86 -5.26
C ASP A 89 2.31 17.91 -4.16
N ASN A 90 1.48 17.76 -3.11
CA ASN A 90 1.47 18.65 -1.96
C ASN A 90 1.32 17.88 -0.63
N PRO A 91 2.40 17.22 -0.14
CA PRO A 91 2.36 16.45 1.10
C PRO A 91 1.96 17.27 2.32
N ALA A 92 2.30 18.56 2.36
CA ALA A 92 1.94 19.45 3.46
C ALA A 92 0.42 19.67 3.56
N GLU A 93 -0.27 19.84 2.43
CA GLU A 93 -1.73 19.94 2.42
C GLU A 93 -2.39 18.57 2.67
N GLY A 94 -1.83 17.51 2.07
CA GLY A 94 -2.24 16.14 2.33
C GLY A 94 -2.20 15.78 3.82
N ALA A 95 -1.14 16.19 4.51
CA ALA A 95 -0.98 15.97 5.95
C ALA A 95 -2.07 16.66 6.79
N LYS A 96 -2.49 17.88 6.42
CA LYS A 96 -3.61 18.55 7.08
C LYS A 96 -4.91 17.77 6.89
N ASN A 97 -5.17 17.27 5.67
CA ASN A 97 -6.34 16.46 5.37
C ASN A 97 -6.34 15.14 6.16
N ILE A 98 -5.18 14.48 6.28
CA ILE A 98 -5.00 13.26 7.09
C ILE A 98 -5.34 13.52 8.56
N VAL A 99 -4.90 14.66 9.13
CA VAL A 99 -5.22 15.03 10.51
C VAL A 99 -6.69 15.41 10.67
N ALA A 100 -7.25 16.17 9.73
CA ALA A 100 -8.66 16.55 9.75
C ALA A 100 -9.59 15.32 9.66
N ALA A 101 -9.16 14.27 8.95
CA ALA A 101 -9.85 12.98 8.86
C ALA A 101 -9.67 12.09 10.10
N GLY A 102 -8.82 12.47 11.07
CA GLY A 102 -8.56 11.70 12.29
C GLY A 102 -7.68 10.46 12.09
N ILE A 103 -7.00 10.34 10.95
CA ILE A 103 -6.12 9.19 10.64
C ILE A 103 -4.81 9.28 11.43
N MET A 104 -4.26 10.48 11.55
CA MET A 104 -3.10 10.80 12.38
C MET A 104 -3.38 12.07 13.19
N THR A 105 -2.64 12.28 14.27
CA THR A 105 -2.79 13.47 15.13
C THR A 105 -1.71 14.53 14.89
N ASP A 106 -0.67 14.21 14.12
CA ASP A 106 0.51 15.06 13.92
C ASP A 106 0.73 15.26 12.42
N ALA A 107 0.49 16.48 11.94
CA ALA A 107 0.62 16.83 10.54
C ALA A 107 2.09 16.81 10.07
N THR A 108 3.05 17.15 10.92
CA THR A 108 4.47 17.10 10.56
C THR A 108 4.93 15.66 10.35
N LEU A 109 4.47 14.72 11.18
CA LEU A 109 4.74 13.29 10.97
C LEU A 109 4.00 12.73 9.75
N ALA A 110 2.76 13.15 9.51
CA ALA A 110 2.02 12.73 8.33
C ALA A 110 2.70 13.21 7.03
N GLU A 111 3.11 14.48 6.97
CA GLU A 111 3.82 15.07 5.83
C GLU A 111 5.11 14.29 5.53
N LYS A 112 5.87 13.95 6.58
CA LYS A 112 7.10 13.17 6.45
C LYS A 112 6.87 11.72 5.98
N ALA A 113 5.72 11.14 6.32
CA ALA A 113 5.39 9.75 6.00
C ALA A 113 4.87 9.58 4.56
N ILE A 114 4.16 10.58 4.02
CA ILE A 114 3.51 10.50 2.69
C ILE A 114 4.45 9.96 1.60
N PRO A 115 5.68 10.48 1.40
CA PRO A 115 6.58 9.97 0.35
C PRO A 115 6.98 8.51 0.51
N ASN A 116 6.90 7.95 1.73
CA ASN A 116 7.28 6.57 2.02
C ASN A 116 6.08 5.60 1.98
N CYS A 117 4.85 6.11 1.97
CA CYS A 117 3.64 5.31 1.98
C CYS A 117 3.35 4.65 0.61
N ASN A 118 4.14 4.93 -0.43
CA ASN A 118 3.92 4.43 -1.80
C ASN A 118 2.47 4.65 -2.27
N ILE A 119 1.94 5.86 -2.03
CA ILE A 119 0.59 6.22 -2.47
C ILE A 119 0.64 6.43 -3.99
N VAL A 120 0.31 5.39 -4.76
CA VAL A 120 0.41 5.43 -6.23
C VAL A 120 -0.85 4.88 -6.87
N PHE A 121 -1.15 5.38 -8.06
CA PHE A 121 -2.19 4.83 -8.92
C PHE A 121 -1.54 3.99 -10.01
N ILE A 122 -1.87 2.71 -10.07
CA ILE A 122 -1.38 1.80 -11.11
C ILE A 122 -2.60 1.29 -11.88
N PRO A 123 -2.75 1.66 -13.16
CA PRO A 123 -3.78 1.14 -14.05
C PRO A 123 -3.77 -0.39 -14.07
N VAL A 124 -4.94 -1.01 -14.19
CA VAL A 124 -5.04 -2.50 -14.15
C VAL A 124 -4.22 -3.15 -15.25
N LYS A 125 -4.19 -2.54 -16.44
CA LYS A 125 -3.39 -2.97 -17.60
C LYS A 125 -1.89 -3.02 -17.31
N ASP A 126 -1.39 -2.17 -16.42
CA ASP A 126 0.02 -2.05 -16.07
C ASP A 126 0.33 -2.92 -14.83
N ALA A 127 -0.67 -3.16 -13.98
CA ALA A 127 -0.55 -3.98 -12.77
C ALA A 127 -0.70 -5.49 -13.04
N GLN A 128 -1.41 -5.90 -14.10
CA GLN A 128 -1.85 -7.29 -14.29
C GLN A 128 -0.70 -8.32 -14.27
N GLU A 129 0.39 -8.05 -15.00
CA GLU A 129 1.55 -8.96 -15.04
C GLU A 129 2.14 -9.15 -13.63
N SER A 130 2.37 -8.03 -12.95
CA SER A 130 3.00 -8.00 -11.64
C SER A 130 2.11 -8.62 -10.55
N LEU A 131 0.78 -8.42 -10.63
CA LEU A 131 -0.21 -9.07 -9.76
C LEU A 131 -0.28 -10.58 -10.00
N ASN A 132 -0.25 -11.04 -11.26
CA ASN A 132 -0.23 -12.46 -11.57
C ASN A 132 1.02 -13.15 -11.00
N GLU A 133 2.18 -12.51 -11.11
CA GLU A 133 3.42 -13.01 -10.51
C GLU A 133 3.31 -13.05 -8.98
N TYR A 134 2.82 -11.97 -8.36
CA TYR A 134 2.57 -11.89 -6.92
C TYR A 134 1.66 -13.02 -6.43
N TYR A 135 0.51 -13.24 -7.07
CA TYR A 135 -0.41 -14.31 -6.71
C TYR A 135 0.17 -15.71 -6.99
N THR A 136 0.99 -15.87 -8.03
CA THR A 136 1.67 -17.13 -8.32
C THR A 136 2.67 -17.48 -7.22
N ILE A 137 3.45 -16.50 -6.77
CA ILE A 137 4.38 -16.67 -5.63
C ILE A 137 3.59 -17.08 -4.39
N LEU A 138 2.54 -16.34 -4.03
CA LEU A 138 1.69 -16.67 -2.87
C LEU A 138 1.07 -18.06 -2.96
N ALA A 139 0.53 -18.42 -4.13
CA ALA A 139 -0.05 -19.74 -4.36
C ALA A 139 0.99 -20.87 -4.23
N GLY A 140 2.25 -20.61 -4.59
CA GLY A 140 3.36 -21.54 -4.40
C GLY A 140 3.69 -21.81 -2.92
N PHE A 141 3.45 -20.83 -2.04
CA PHE A 141 3.63 -20.99 -0.59
C PHE A 141 2.39 -21.59 0.08
N GLU A 142 1.21 -21.03 -0.16
CA GLU A 142 -0.06 -21.46 0.42
C GLU A 142 -1.21 -21.18 -0.56
N PRO A 143 -1.70 -22.18 -1.31
CA PRO A 143 -2.75 -21.99 -2.32
C PRO A 143 -4.01 -21.33 -1.78
N LYS A 144 -4.39 -21.58 -0.51
CA LYS A 144 -5.58 -20.96 0.07
C LYS A 144 -5.46 -19.45 0.27
N ALA A 145 -4.24 -18.90 0.31
CA ALA A 145 -4.02 -17.46 0.42
C ALA A 145 -4.59 -16.67 -0.77
N VAL A 146 -4.71 -17.31 -1.94
CA VAL A 146 -5.31 -16.74 -3.14
C VAL A 146 -6.68 -17.36 -3.49
N GLY A 147 -7.32 -18.03 -2.52
CA GLY A 147 -8.61 -18.71 -2.76
C GLY A 147 -8.50 -20.05 -3.49
N GLY A 148 -7.30 -20.66 -3.53
CA GLY A 148 -7.04 -22.00 -4.04
C GLY A 148 -6.43 -22.07 -5.43
N LYS A 149 -6.52 -20.99 -6.23
CA LYS A 149 -5.88 -20.87 -7.55
C LYS A 149 -5.60 -19.42 -7.89
N VAL A 150 -4.59 -19.17 -8.72
CA VAL A 150 -4.32 -17.84 -9.27
C VAL A 150 -5.54 -17.33 -10.05
N PRO A 151 -5.98 -16.07 -9.87
CA PRO A 151 -7.09 -15.50 -10.62
C PRO A 151 -6.85 -15.50 -12.14
N GLY A 152 -7.93 -15.66 -12.91
CA GLY A 152 -7.88 -15.57 -14.38
C GLY A 152 -7.91 -14.12 -14.88
N GLU A 153 -7.83 -13.93 -16.20
CA GLU A 153 -7.89 -12.61 -16.83
C GLU A 153 -9.19 -11.85 -16.52
N ASP A 154 -10.28 -12.59 -16.28
CA ASP A 154 -11.59 -12.05 -15.91
C ASP A 154 -11.64 -11.41 -14.52
N PHE A 155 -10.58 -11.55 -13.72
CA PHE A 155 -10.39 -10.85 -12.46
C PHE A 155 -9.94 -9.39 -12.65
N TYR A 156 -9.28 -9.10 -13.77
CA TYR A 156 -8.62 -7.82 -14.05
C TYR A 156 -9.45 -6.90 -14.95
N VAL A 157 -10.78 -6.93 -14.80
CA VAL A 157 -11.69 -6.25 -15.73
C VAL A 157 -12.26 -4.99 -15.08
N LEU A 158 -12.27 -3.91 -15.85
CA LEU A 158 -12.83 -2.57 -15.58
C LEU A 158 -11.88 -1.60 -14.88
N GLY A 159 -11.06 -0.94 -15.69
CA GLY A 159 -10.27 0.24 -15.36
C GLY A 159 -9.36 0.56 -16.57
N LYS A 160 -9.21 1.84 -16.94
CA LYS A 160 -8.15 2.24 -17.88
C LYS A 160 -6.77 1.87 -17.33
#